data_AF-A0A4Q9KFV3-F1
#
_entry.id   AF-A0A4Q9KFV3-F1
#
_cell.length_a   1.000
_cell.length_b   1.000
_cell.length_c   1.000
_cell.angle_alpha   90.00
_cell.angle_beta   90.00
_cell.angle_gamma   90.00
#
_symmetry.space_group_name_H-M   'P 1'
#
loop_
_entity.id
_entity.type
_entity.pdbx_description
1 polymer ?
#
loop_
_entity_poly.entity_id
_entity_poly.type
_entity_poly.pdbx_seq_one_letter_code
_entity_poly.pdbx_strand_id
1 'polypeptide(L)'
;MARVTVLGRTFAGVAAAVRLARVGHDVTLVESPGEADALRRALGDTLGFPAPWRDLFKKSGRPATGALGLHGLDLVPDPDGAPTDRGDVWYADVDTLGEPAARAWRDYVDAADDTWQALRPLGLESELTPEAVERAGLHPRRSLAHEAAGLPHPALAERVRRLASARGLDPADVPAWWTARLAVERTFGRWRLQDADGTPRPASALADVLDDRLVERGVRVVETAGQDADATIDTRDPGVRWRRPPRFGRRDTFTAQLLARPALRDPRRPDVFHASASSPGGDEPWAQLLSGALATYAAHAFLTGEDIRPTNKALAR
;
A
#
# COMPACT_ATOMS: atom_id res chain seq x y z
N MET A 1 16.65 -5.42 -23.74
CA MET A 1 16.42 -6.47 -22.73
C MET A 1 17.59 -6.40 -21.75
N ALA A 2 17.32 -6.04 -20.50
CA ALA A 2 18.33 -5.99 -19.44
C ALA A 2 18.03 -7.05 -18.37
N ARG A 3 19.05 -7.44 -17.59
CA ARG A 3 18.94 -8.35 -16.46
C ARG A 3 18.62 -7.54 -15.21
N VAL A 4 17.50 -7.85 -14.56
CA VAL A 4 17.08 -7.19 -13.33
C VAL A 4 16.95 -8.19 -12.20
N THR A 5 17.61 -7.88 -11.08
CA THR A 5 17.48 -8.65 -9.85
C THR A 5 16.52 -7.94 -8.90
N VAL A 6 15.52 -8.65 -8.41
CA VAL A 6 14.60 -8.18 -7.37
C VAL A 6 14.91 -8.94 -6.09
N LEU A 7 15.25 -8.24 -5.01
CA LEU A 7 15.60 -8.83 -3.72
C LEU A 7 14.40 -8.83 -2.79
N GLY A 8 14.02 -10.01 -2.29
CA GLY A 8 12.92 -10.24 -1.36
C GLY A 8 11.59 -10.52 -2.06
N ARG A 9 10.94 -11.63 -1.70
CA ARG A 9 9.56 -11.94 -2.14
C ARG A 9 8.54 -11.20 -1.27
N THR A 10 8.44 -9.90 -1.51
CA THR A 10 7.45 -9.01 -0.89
C THR A 10 6.37 -8.64 -1.91
N PHE A 11 5.29 -7.98 -1.49
CA PHE A 11 4.30 -7.44 -2.45
C PHE A 11 4.93 -6.45 -3.42
N ALA A 12 5.85 -5.60 -2.96
CA ALA A 12 6.60 -4.69 -3.81
C ALA A 12 7.50 -5.46 -4.79
N GLY A 13 8.17 -6.51 -4.32
CA GLY A 13 9.07 -7.35 -5.13
C GLY A 13 8.33 -8.10 -6.22
N VAL A 14 7.24 -8.79 -5.87
CA VAL A 14 6.36 -9.47 -6.84
C VAL A 14 5.82 -8.46 -7.85
N ALA A 15 5.31 -7.31 -7.39
CA ALA A 15 4.78 -6.28 -8.27
C ALA A 15 5.81 -5.78 -9.28
N ALA A 16 7.03 -5.52 -8.82
CA ALA A 16 8.10 -5.04 -9.67
C ALA A 16 8.57 -6.11 -10.66
N ALA A 17 8.74 -7.35 -10.19
CA ALA A 17 9.22 -8.46 -11.00
C ALA A 17 8.30 -8.74 -12.20
N VAL A 18 7.00 -8.90 -11.95
CA VAL A 18 6.04 -9.25 -13.02
C VAL A 18 5.82 -8.11 -14.01
N ARG A 19 5.96 -6.84 -13.56
CA ARG A 19 5.87 -5.66 -14.43
C ARG A 19 7.10 -5.50 -15.31
N LEU A 20 8.31 -5.66 -14.74
CA LEU A 20 9.56 -5.59 -15.49
C LEU A 20 9.67 -6.72 -16.53
N ALA A 21 9.30 -7.93 -16.14
CA ALA A 21 9.24 -9.07 -17.07
C ALA A 21 8.24 -8.81 -18.21
N ARG A 22 7.08 -8.21 -17.89
CA ARG A 22 6.07 -7.86 -18.91
C ARG A 22 6.58 -6.85 -19.95
N VAL A 23 7.48 -5.95 -19.57
CA VAL A 23 8.09 -4.97 -20.49
C VAL A 23 9.41 -5.45 -21.11
N GLY A 24 9.74 -6.74 -20.99
CA GLY A 24 10.80 -7.41 -21.76
C GLY A 24 12.18 -7.44 -21.10
N HIS A 25 12.25 -7.29 -19.78
CA HIS A 25 13.49 -7.52 -19.02
C HIS A 25 13.59 -8.99 -18.56
N ASP A 26 14.82 -9.52 -18.43
CA ASP A 26 15.09 -10.81 -17.81
C ASP A 26 15.14 -10.62 -16.30
N VAL A 27 14.17 -11.19 -15.58
CA VAL A 27 13.97 -10.89 -14.16
C VAL A 27 14.26 -12.11 -13.29
N THR A 28 15.14 -11.91 -12.31
CA THR A 28 15.37 -12.85 -11.21
C THR A 28 14.81 -12.30 -9.92
N LEU A 29 13.90 -13.01 -9.28
CA LEU A 29 13.40 -12.73 -7.93
C LEU A 29 14.19 -13.60 -6.94
N VAL A 30 14.92 -12.95 -6.04
CA VAL A 30 15.70 -13.62 -5.00
C VAL A 30 14.85 -13.67 -3.74
N GLU A 31 14.53 -14.86 -3.26
CA GLU A 31 13.74 -15.05 -2.05
C GLU A 31 14.54 -15.76 -0.95
N SER A 32 14.23 -15.43 0.31
CA SER A 32 14.70 -16.20 1.46
C SER A 32 13.67 -17.24 1.88
N PRO A 33 14.09 -18.35 2.51
CA PRO A 33 13.15 -19.36 3.03
C PRO A 33 12.05 -18.73 3.91
N GLY A 34 10.79 -19.06 3.61
CA GLY A 34 9.62 -18.60 4.36
C GLY A 34 9.02 -17.26 3.93
N GLU A 35 9.62 -16.54 2.98
CA GLU A 35 9.05 -15.27 2.47
C GLU A 35 7.71 -15.46 1.74
N ALA A 36 7.56 -16.54 0.96
CA ALA A 36 6.28 -16.88 0.32
C ALA A 36 5.16 -17.07 1.36
N ASP A 37 5.43 -17.75 2.47
CA ASP A 37 4.46 -17.93 3.54
C ASP A 37 4.20 -16.64 4.32
N ALA A 38 5.21 -15.78 4.46
CA ALA A 38 5.04 -14.46 5.06
C ALA A 38 4.08 -13.59 4.22
N LEU A 39 4.20 -13.64 2.89
CA LEU A 39 3.30 -12.95 1.97
C LEU A 39 1.86 -13.46 2.12
N ARG A 40 1.66 -14.78 2.23
CA ARG A 40 0.34 -15.39 2.52
C ARG A 40 -0.24 -14.89 3.83
N ARG A 41 0.54 -14.90 4.92
CA ARG A 41 0.10 -14.47 6.26
C ARG A 41 -0.18 -12.97 6.36
N ALA A 42 0.43 -12.15 5.51
CA ALA A 42 0.19 -10.71 5.47
C ALA A 42 -1.20 -10.35 4.90
N LEU A 43 -1.89 -11.30 4.26
CA LEU A 43 -3.27 -11.15 3.81
C LEU A 43 -4.20 -11.80 4.84
N GLY A 44 -5.18 -11.03 5.32
CA GLY A 44 -6.24 -11.54 6.19
C GLY A 44 -7.39 -12.16 5.39
N ASP A 45 -8.60 -12.09 5.94
CA ASP A 45 -9.81 -12.59 5.26
C ASP A 45 -10.31 -11.64 4.17
N THR A 46 -10.07 -10.33 4.35
CA THR A 46 -10.54 -9.27 3.44
C THR A 46 -9.40 -8.41 2.93
N LEU A 47 -9.67 -7.67 1.85
CA LEU A 47 -8.77 -6.74 1.20
C LEU A 47 -9.35 -5.34 1.25
N GLY A 48 -8.54 -4.39 1.73
CA GLY A 48 -8.78 -2.97 1.48
C GLY A 48 -8.25 -2.57 0.11
N PHE A 49 -8.86 -1.53 -0.48
CA PHE A 49 -8.37 -0.83 -1.67
C PHE A 49 -7.96 -1.79 -2.83
N PRO A 50 -8.93 -2.33 -3.60
CA PRO A 50 -8.66 -3.34 -4.64
C PRO A 50 -7.98 -2.76 -5.88
N ALA A 51 -7.90 -1.44 -6.03
CA ALA A 51 -7.44 -0.81 -7.27
C ALA A 51 -5.97 -1.12 -7.60
N PRO A 52 -5.00 -1.07 -6.66
CA PRO A 52 -3.62 -1.48 -6.92
C PRO A 52 -3.48 -2.94 -7.33
N TRP A 53 -4.31 -3.83 -6.77
CA TRP A 53 -4.36 -5.24 -7.16
C TRP A 53 -4.84 -5.41 -8.61
N ARG A 54 -5.96 -4.76 -8.96
CA ARG A 54 -6.50 -4.76 -10.33
C ARG A 54 -5.51 -4.18 -11.32
N ASP A 55 -4.83 -3.09 -10.98
CA ASP A 55 -3.82 -2.48 -11.82
C ASP A 55 -2.60 -3.40 -11.99
N LEU A 56 -2.13 -4.06 -10.94
CA LEU A 56 -1.04 -5.04 -11.04
C LEU A 56 -1.35 -6.11 -12.08
N PHE A 57 -2.50 -6.77 -11.99
CA PHE A 57 -2.89 -7.80 -12.96
C PHE A 57 -3.00 -7.24 -14.38
N LYS A 58 -3.67 -6.10 -14.55
CA LYS A 58 -3.80 -5.41 -15.84
C LYS A 58 -2.44 -5.04 -16.45
N LYS A 59 -1.49 -4.59 -15.63
CA LYS A 59 -0.16 -4.11 -16.08
C LYS A 59 0.88 -5.20 -16.20
N SER A 60 0.62 -6.39 -15.66
CA SER A 60 1.50 -7.56 -15.78
C SER A 60 0.97 -8.61 -16.76
N GLY A 61 -0.28 -8.52 -17.22
CA GLY A 61 -0.82 -9.42 -18.23
C GLY A 61 -2.34 -9.42 -18.25
N ARG A 62 -2.94 -10.55 -17.83
CA ARG A 62 -4.39 -10.73 -17.83
C ARG A 62 -5.05 -9.88 -16.73
N PRO A 63 -6.24 -9.28 -16.96
CA PRO A 63 -7.00 -8.60 -15.92
C PRO A 63 -7.33 -9.50 -14.72
N ALA A 64 -7.50 -8.88 -13.55
CA ALA A 64 -7.71 -9.58 -12.27
C ALA A 64 -8.85 -10.62 -12.33
N THR A 65 -10.02 -10.27 -12.88
CA THR A 65 -11.16 -11.20 -13.03
C THR A 65 -10.78 -12.48 -13.76
N GLY A 66 -10.01 -12.37 -14.85
CA GLY A 66 -9.59 -13.53 -15.61
C GLY A 66 -8.44 -14.32 -14.98
N ALA A 67 -7.64 -13.68 -14.11
CA ALA A 67 -6.59 -14.36 -13.36
C ALA A 67 -7.20 -15.13 -12.18
N LEU A 68 -8.04 -14.47 -11.38
CA LEU A 68 -8.80 -15.06 -10.29
C LEU A 68 -9.71 -16.22 -10.77
N GLY A 69 -10.36 -16.05 -11.91
CA GLY A 69 -11.22 -17.08 -12.49
C GLY A 69 -10.51 -18.40 -12.82
N LEU A 70 -9.18 -18.40 -13.07
CA LEU A 70 -8.42 -19.65 -13.24
C LEU A 70 -8.35 -20.48 -11.95
N HIS A 71 -8.50 -19.83 -10.79
CA HIS A 71 -8.52 -20.46 -9.49
C HIS A 71 -9.95 -20.66 -8.97
N GLY A 72 -10.97 -20.41 -9.82
CA GLY A 72 -12.37 -20.46 -9.40
C GLY A 72 -12.74 -19.37 -8.40
N LEU A 73 -12.02 -18.24 -8.41
CA LEU A 73 -12.20 -17.14 -7.47
C LEU A 73 -12.82 -15.92 -8.14
N ASP A 74 -13.60 -15.17 -7.38
CA ASP A 74 -14.02 -13.81 -7.70
C ASP A 74 -13.68 -12.86 -6.55
N LEU A 75 -13.47 -11.57 -6.86
CA LEU A 75 -13.20 -10.52 -5.89
C LEU A 75 -14.40 -9.56 -5.85
N VAL A 76 -15.20 -9.67 -4.80
CA VAL A 76 -16.47 -8.95 -4.64
C VAL A 76 -16.42 -7.98 -3.44
N PRO A 77 -17.27 -6.94 -3.41
CA PRO A 77 -17.47 -6.16 -2.19
C PRO A 77 -17.89 -7.08 -1.05
N ASP A 78 -17.32 -6.88 0.13
CA ASP A 78 -17.64 -7.68 1.32
C ASP A 78 -19.01 -7.27 1.88
N PRO A 79 -20.05 -8.12 1.80
CA PRO A 79 -21.39 -7.82 2.32
C PRO A 79 -21.45 -7.81 3.86
N ASP A 80 -20.49 -8.48 4.52
CA ASP A 80 -20.34 -8.45 5.98
C ASP A 80 -19.45 -7.26 6.42
N GLY A 81 -19.02 -6.46 5.45
CA GLY A 81 -18.34 -5.20 5.65
C GLY A 81 -19.23 -4.17 6.33
N ALA A 82 -18.62 -3.15 6.95
CA ALA A 82 -19.40 -1.95 7.31
C ALA A 82 -20.00 -1.38 6.01
N PRO A 83 -21.26 -0.89 6.03
CA PRO A 83 -21.87 -0.31 4.85
C PRO A 83 -20.93 0.72 4.23
N THR A 84 -20.77 0.69 2.91
CA THR A 84 -20.03 1.73 2.19
C THR A 84 -20.95 2.86 1.74
N ASP A 85 -22.27 2.61 1.71
CA ASP A 85 -23.27 3.64 1.48
C ASP A 85 -23.28 4.64 2.64
N ARG A 86 -23.18 5.92 2.29
CA ARG A 86 -23.07 7.00 3.28
C ARG A 86 -24.34 7.15 4.11
N GLY A 87 -25.51 6.88 3.53
CA GLY A 87 -26.79 6.95 4.22
C GLY A 87 -26.91 5.83 5.25
N ASP A 88 -26.58 4.61 4.86
CA ASP A 88 -26.66 3.45 5.76
C ASP A 88 -25.69 3.58 6.95
N VAL A 89 -24.45 4.00 6.72
CA VAL A 89 -23.49 4.29 7.81
C VAL A 89 -24.01 5.39 8.73
N TRP A 90 -24.57 6.44 8.14
CA TRP A 90 -25.10 7.57 8.89
C TRP A 90 -26.21 7.14 9.84
N TYR A 91 -27.24 6.44 9.35
CA TYR A 91 -28.37 6.02 10.18
C TYR A 91 -27.93 5.01 11.25
N ALA A 92 -27.05 4.06 10.91
CA ALA A 92 -26.49 3.12 11.89
C ALA A 92 -25.72 3.83 13.02
N ASP A 93 -24.94 4.87 12.70
CA ASP A 93 -24.23 5.67 13.69
C ASP A 93 -25.17 6.57 14.51
N VAL A 94 -26.22 7.13 13.90
CA VAL A 94 -27.25 7.90 14.62
C VAL A 94 -27.95 7.00 15.64
N ASP A 95 -28.38 5.81 15.23
CA ASP A 95 -29.09 4.86 16.09
C ASP A 95 -28.20 4.36 17.25
N THR A 96 -26.90 4.17 16.99
CA THR A 96 -25.96 3.60 17.97
C THR A 96 -25.34 4.65 18.90
N LEU A 97 -24.98 5.82 18.39
CA LEU A 97 -24.15 6.82 19.08
C LEU A 97 -24.87 8.14 19.34
N GLY A 98 -26.06 8.32 18.77
CA GLY A 98 -26.76 9.58 18.75
C GLY A 98 -26.26 10.53 17.65
N GLU A 99 -27.17 11.36 17.18
CA GLU A 99 -26.95 12.26 16.05
C GLU A 99 -25.75 13.21 16.19
N PRO A 100 -25.44 13.80 17.37
CA PRO A 100 -24.25 14.65 17.52
C PRO A 100 -22.94 13.91 17.27
N ALA A 101 -22.82 12.67 17.75
CA ALA A 101 -21.63 11.85 17.55
C ALA A 101 -21.52 11.38 16.09
N ALA A 102 -22.65 11.01 15.47
CA ALA A 102 -22.70 10.65 14.05
C ALA A 102 -22.27 11.81 13.14
N ARG A 103 -22.73 13.05 13.40
CA ARG A 103 -22.22 14.27 12.73
C ARG A 103 -20.72 14.41 12.85
N ALA A 104 -20.22 14.38 14.08
CA ALA A 104 -18.79 14.55 14.34
C ALA A 104 -17.95 13.48 13.64
N TRP A 105 -18.44 12.23 13.59
CA TRP A 105 -17.77 11.16 12.88
C TRP A 105 -17.76 11.37 11.37
N ARG A 106 -18.90 11.70 10.77
CA ARG A 106 -18.99 12.02 9.34
C ARG A 106 -18.01 13.12 8.96
N ASP A 107 -18.04 14.24 9.68
CA ASP A 107 -17.19 15.40 9.40
C ASP A 107 -15.70 15.06 9.59
N TYR A 108 -15.38 14.21 10.56
CA TYR A 108 -14.02 13.70 10.77
C TYR A 108 -13.53 12.81 9.62
N VAL A 109 -14.37 11.90 9.12
CA VAL A 109 -14.03 11.03 7.97
C VAL A 109 -14.00 11.84 6.67
N ASP A 110 -14.79 12.91 6.55
CA ASP A 110 -14.68 13.88 5.45
C ASP A 110 -13.31 14.56 5.44
N ALA A 111 -12.84 15.09 6.58
CA ALA A 111 -11.50 15.68 6.70
C ALA A 111 -10.36 14.68 6.46
N ALA A 112 -10.59 13.38 6.69
CA ALA A 112 -9.63 12.33 6.36
C ALA A 112 -9.43 12.17 4.84
N ASP A 113 -10.40 12.59 4.00
CA ASP A 113 -10.23 12.55 2.54
C ASP A 113 -9.21 13.59 2.07
N ASP A 114 -9.25 14.81 2.60
CA ASP A 114 -8.22 15.82 2.32
C ASP A 114 -6.82 15.32 2.70
N THR A 115 -6.72 14.63 3.84
CA THR A 115 -5.48 13.99 4.27
C THR A 115 -5.03 12.91 3.28
N TRP A 116 -5.96 12.09 2.77
CA TRP A 116 -5.66 11.10 1.74
C TRP A 116 -5.16 11.74 0.45
N GLN A 117 -5.82 12.80 -0.04
CA GLN A 117 -5.36 13.52 -1.24
C GLN A 117 -3.95 14.11 -1.06
N ALA A 118 -3.63 14.61 0.13
CA ALA A 118 -2.30 15.13 0.44
C ALA A 118 -1.21 14.04 0.52
N LEU A 119 -1.55 12.82 0.94
CA LEU A 119 -0.60 11.70 1.06
C LEU A 119 -0.32 10.98 -0.26
N ARG A 120 -1.26 10.93 -1.20
CA ARG A 120 -1.11 10.20 -2.48
C ARG A 120 0.19 10.52 -3.23
N PRO A 121 0.62 11.79 -3.36
CA PRO A 121 1.87 12.11 -4.04
C PRO A 121 3.13 11.70 -3.26
N LEU A 122 3.02 11.33 -1.98
CA LEU A 122 4.16 11.11 -1.07
C LEU A 122 4.60 9.64 -1.07
N GLY A 123 5.00 9.12 -2.22
CA GLY A 123 5.50 7.75 -2.37
C GLY A 123 4.46 6.71 -2.78
N LEU A 124 3.20 7.10 -3.04
CA LEU A 124 2.20 6.21 -3.66
C LEU A 124 2.08 6.47 -5.16
N GLU A 125 2.07 7.74 -5.59
CA GLU A 125 1.95 8.14 -7.01
C GLU A 125 3.23 8.72 -7.60
N SER A 126 4.11 9.23 -6.75
CA SER A 126 5.37 9.85 -7.15
C SER A 126 6.44 9.66 -6.07
N GLU A 127 7.70 9.86 -6.46
CA GLU A 127 8.83 9.85 -5.53
C GLU A 127 8.66 10.93 -4.44
N LEU A 128 9.01 10.58 -3.20
CA LEU A 128 8.93 11.52 -2.08
C LEU A 128 9.98 12.62 -2.23
N THR A 129 9.55 13.88 -2.12
CA THR A 129 10.47 15.03 -2.06
C THR A 129 10.15 15.91 -0.85
N PRO A 130 11.14 16.66 -0.32
CA PRO A 130 10.91 17.64 0.75
C PRO A 130 9.80 18.65 0.41
N GLU A 131 9.77 19.13 -0.83
CA GLU A 131 8.79 20.13 -1.30
C GLU A 131 7.38 19.54 -1.35
N ALA A 132 7.25 18.25 -1.71
CA ALA A 132 5.97 17.56 -1.69
C ALA A 132 5.44 17.41 -0.25
N VAL A 133 6.31 17.08 0.70
CA VAL A 133 5.95 16.98 2.13
C VAL A 133 5.55 18.34 2.71
N GLU A 134 6.27 19.41 2.35
CA GLU A 134 5.92 20.78 2.76
C GLU A 134 4.55 21.18 2.22
N ARG A 135 4.31 20.95 0.92
CA ARG A 135 3.03 21.25 0.26
C ARG A 135 1.86 20.46 0.85
N ALA A 136 2.10 19.22 1.28
CA ALA A 136 1.08 18.38 1.87
C ALA A 136 0.58 18.89 3.24
N GLY A 137 1.30 19.81 3.90
CA GLY A 137 0.84 20.44 5.14
C GLY A 137 0.60 19.48 6.30
N LEU A 138 1.25 18.30 6.29
CA LEU A 138 1.04 17.25 7.29
C LEU A 138 1.42 17.73 8.69
N HIS A 139 0.55 17.51 9.68
CA HIS A 139 0.87 17.92 11.05
C HIS A 139 2.10 17.15 11.58
N PRO A 140 3.19 17.84 11.98
CA PRO A 140 4.49 17.19 12.18
C PRO A 140 4.58 16.32 13.45
N ARG A 141 3.69 16.51 14.43
CA ARG A 141 3.80 15.87 15.76
C ARG A 141 2.53 15.23 16.30
N ARG A 142 1.39 15.40 15.64
CA ARG A 142 0.14 14.84 16.14
C ARG A 142 0.13 13.36 15.83
N SER A 143 -0.27 12.56 16.79
CA SER A 143 -0.41 11.11 16.65
C SER A 143 -1.89 10.72 16.57
N LEU A 144 -2.18 9.48 16.18
CA LEU A 144 -3.55 8.96 16.23
C LEU A 144 -4.14 9.03 17.65
N ALA A 145 -3.35 8.80 18.69
CA ALA A 145 -3.81 8.95 20.07
C ALA A 145 -4.25 10.38 20.38
N HIS A 146 -3.57 11.39 19.83
CA HIS A 146 -3.96 12.79 19.98
C HIS A 146 -5.27 13.09 19.25
N GLU A 147 -5.42 12.64 18.01
CA GLU A 147 -6.66 12.81 17.25
C GLU A 147 -7.85 12.12 17.94
N ALA A 148 -7.66 10.89 18.41
CA ALA A 148 -8.68 10.13 19.13
C ALA A 148 -9.14 10.84 20.41
N ALA A 149 -8.24 11.50 21.15
CA ALA A 149 -8.57 12.23 22.37
C ALA A 149 -9.43 13.48 22.12
N GLY A 150 -9.42 14.01 20.90
CA GLY A 150 -10.23 15.17 20.51
C GLY A 150 -11.66 14.81 20.08
N LEU A 151 -12.00 13.53 19.94
CA LEU A 151 -13.32 13.09 19.50
C LEU A 151 -14.35 13.15 20.64
N PRO A 152 -15.61 13.54 20.34
CA PRO A 152 -16.61 13.83 21.37
C PRO A 152 -17.22 12.58 22.02
N HIS A 153 -16.93 11.39 21.51
CA HIS A 153 -17.51 10.14 21.99
C HIS A 153 -16.45 9.03 22.08
N PRO A 154 -16.41 8.24 23.17
CA PRO A 154 -15.37 7.23 23.40
C PRO A 154 -15.33 6.15 22.32
N ALA A 155 -16.48 5.75 21.77
CA ALA A 155 -16.53 4.78 20.67
C ALA A 155 -15.85 5.31 19.38
N LEU A 156 -15.93 6.62 19.11
CA LEU A 156 -15.25 7.24 17.97
C LEU A 156 -13.74 7.32 18.20
N ALA A 157 -13.34 7.71 19.41
CA ALA A 157 -11.94 7.67 19.82
C ALA A 157 -11.35 6.27 19.62
N GLU A 158 -12.10 5.23 19.99
CA GLU A 158 -11.66 3.86 19.81
C GLU A 158 -11.60 3.43 18.33
N ARG A 159 -12.54 3.87 17.48
CA ARG A 159 -12.44 3.65 16.02
C ARG A 159 -11.12 4.18 15.45
N VAL A 160 -10.69 5.37 15.87
CA VAL A 160 -9.41 5.96 15.43
C VAL A 160 -8.20 5.21 15.98
N ARG A 161 -8.20 4.82 17.26
CA ARG A 161 -7.10 4.03 17.85
C ARG A 161 -6.92 2.67 17.16
N ARG A 162 -8.03 2.03 16.75
CA ARG A 162 -7.99 0.74 16.05
C ARG A 162 -7.24 0.75 14.73
N LEU A 163 -7.07 1.90 14.07
CA LEU A 163 -6.23 2.00 12.87
C LEU A 163 -4.78 1.55 13.13
N ALA A 164 -4.26 1.81 14.33
CA ALA A 164 -2.94 1.38 14.76
C ALA A 164 -2.98 0.02 15.48
N SER A 165 -3.87 -0.16 16.47
CA SER A 165 -3.84 -1.35 17.32
C SER A 165 -4.20 -2.64 16.57
N ALA A 166 -5.05 -2.58 15.52
CA ALA A 166 -5.32 -3.73 14.66
C ALA A 166 -4.09 -4.22 13.87
N ARG A 167 -3.03 -3.40 13.81
CA ARG A 167 -1.72 -3.72 13.22
C ARG A 167 -0.64 -3.95 14.27
N GLY A 168 -1.01 -4.08 15.55
CA GLY A 168 -0.07 -4.25 16.66
C GLY A 168 0.76 -3.01 16.97
N LEU A 169 0.31 -1.82 16.58
CA LEU A 169 1.02 -0.56 16.79
C LEU A 169 0.39 0.26 17.92
N ASP A 170 1.21 1.03 18.63
CA ASP A 170 0.74 2.01 19.61
C ASP A 170 0.20 3.27 18.87
N PRO A 171 -1.07 3.66 19.07
CA PRO A 171 -1.62 4.89 18.47
C PRO A 171 -0.84 6.17 18.82
N ALA A 172 -0.04 6.19 19.89
CA ALA A 172 0.81 7.32 20.26
C ALA A 172 2.08 7.44 19.40
N ASP A 173 2.55 6.34 18.82
CA ASP A 173 3.73 6.27 17.95
C ASP A 173 3.38 6.48 16.48
N VAL A 174 2.10 6.49 16.14
CA VAL A 174 1.63 6.58 14.76
C VAL A 174 1.20 8.00 14.43
N PRO A 175 1.61 8.58 13.28
CA PRO A 175 1.21 9.93 12.90
C PRO A 175 -0.30 10.08 12.68
N ALA A 176 -0.84 11.27 13.00
CA ALA A 176 -2.25 11.60 12.85
C ALA A 176 -2.77 11.38 11.42
N TRP A 177 -1.95 11.64 10.40
CA TRP A 177 -2.36 11.49 9.01
C TRP A 177 -2.61 10.01 8.58
N TRP A 178 -2.37 9.03 9.45
CA TRP A 178 -2.89 7.66 9.25
C TRP A 178 -4.42 7.57 9.23
N THR A 179 -5.14 8.62 9.66
CA THR A 179 -6.59 8.75 9.53
C THR A 179 -7.07 8.69 8.08
N ALA A 180 -6.21 9.00 7.10
CA ALA A 180 -6.49 8.84 5.68
C ALA A 180 -7.00 7.44 5.30
N ARG A 181 -6.65 6.41 6.09
CA ARG A 181 -7.19 5.05 5.93
C ARG A 181 -8.71 4.98 6.03
N LEU A 182 -9.33 5.83 6.83
CA LEU A 182 -10.78 5.93 6.94
C LEU A 182 -11.39 6.41 5.62
N ALA A 183 -10.75 7.36 4.94
CA ALA A 183 -11.20 7.83 3.64
C ALA A 183 -11.01 6.77 2.54
N VAL A 184 -9.89 6.03 2.59
CA VAL A 184 -9.66 4.89 1.68
C VAL A 184 -10.72 3.81 1.89
N GLU A 185 -10.97 3.38 3.12
CA GLU A 185 -11.98 2.37 3.44
C GLU A 185 -13.38 2.84 3.04
N ARG A 186 -13.75 4.09 3.32
CA ARG A 186 -15.02 4.66 2.90
C ARG A 186 -15.20 4.70 1.38
N THR A 187 -14.13 5.05 0.65
CA THR A 187 -14.20 5.25 -0.80
C THR A 187 -14.19 3.93 -1.56
N PHE A 188 -13.35 2.99 -1.12
CA PHE A 188 -13.11 1.76 -1.85
C PHE A 188 -13.80 0.55 -1.24
N GLY A 189 -14.25 0.63 0.01
CA GLY A 189 -14.85 -0.48 0.74
C GLY A 189 -13.86 -1.58 1.10
N ARG A 190 -14.40 -2.60 1.79
CA ARG A 190 -13.75 -3.89 1.99
C ARG A 190 -14.18 -4.86 0.90
N TRP A 191 -13.26 -5.73 0.51
CA TRP A 191 -13.45 -6.73 -0.53
C TRP A 191 -13.10 -8.10 0.02
N ARG A 192 -13.79 -9.13 -0.45
CA ARG A 192 -13.50 -10.51 -0.13
C ARG A 192 -13.35 -11.34 -1.38
N LEU A 193 -12.56 -12.40 -1.27
CA LEU A 193 -12.58 -13.45 -2.27
C LEU A 193 -13.78 -14.37 -1.99
N GLN A 194 -14.35 -14.92 -3.04
CA GLN A 194 -15.33 -15.99 -2.95
C GLN A 194 -15.11 -17.01 -4.07
N ASP A 195 -15.58 -18.24 -3.87
CA ASP A 195 -15.64 -19.23 -4.95
C ASP A 195 -16.91 -19.10 -5.81
N ALA A 196 -17.06 -19.99 -6.79
CA ALA A 196 -18.19 -19.99 -7.72
C ALA A 196 -19.55 -20.15 -7.04
N ASP A 197 -19.60 -20.77 -5.86
CA ASP A 197 -20.82 -20.96 -5.07
C ASP A 197 -21.12 -19.75 -4.15
N GLY A 198 -20.25 -18.74 -4.17
CA GLY A 198 -20.36 -17.55 -3.32
C GLY A 198 -19.81 -17.75 -1.90
N THR A 199 -19.09 -18.84 -1.64
CA THR A 199 -18.51 -19.11 -0.32
C THR A 199 -17.28 -18.23 -0.12
N PRO A 200 -17.19 -17.47 1.00
CA PRO A 200 -16.02 -16.64 1.29
C PRO A 200 -14.73 -17.46 1.32
N ARG A 201 -13.67 -16.92 0.72
CA ARG A 201 -12.31 -17.49 0.71
C ARG A 201 -11.35 -16.48 1.32
N PRO A 202 -10.30 -16.94 2.04
CA PRO A 202 -9.33 -16.04 2.63
C PRO A 202 -8.56 -15.29 1.53
N ALA A 203 -8.22 -14.03 1.76
CA ALA A 203 -7.49 -13.23 0.79
C ALA A 203 -6.08 -13.78 0.50
N SER A 204 -5.54 -14.61 1.38
CA SER A 204 -4.27 -15.34 1.19
C SER A 204 -4.24 -16.19 -0.09
N ALA A 205 -5.40 -16.59 -0.63
CA ALA A 205 -5.48 -17.26 -1.93
C ALA A 205 -4.96 -16.40 -3.10
N LEU A 206 -4.89 -15.07 -2.96
CA LEU A 206 -4.21 -14.20 -3.93
C LEU A 206 -2.73 -14.53 -4.09
N ALA A 207 -2.08 -15.06 -3.06
CA ALA A 207 -0.67 -15.43 -3.17
C ALA A 207 -0.46 -16.50 -4.25
N ASP A 208 -1.34 -17.49 -4.33
CA ASP A 208 -1.25 -18.56 -5.34
C ASP A 208 -1.46 -17.99 -6.76
N VAL A 209 -2.38 -17.02 -6.90
CA VAL A 209 -2.62 -16.31 -8.17
C VAL A 209 -1.39 -15.48 -8.59
N LEU A 210 -0.67 -14.90 -7.61
CA LEU A 210 0.58 -14.18 -7.85
C LEU A 210 1.74 -15.12 -8.18
N ASP A 211 1.77 -16.31 -7.59
CA ASP A 211 2.77 -17.35 -7.87
C ASP A 211 2.65 -17.80 -9.33
N ASP A 212 1.43 -18.09 -9.79
CA ASP A 212 1.16 -18.41 -11.20
C ASP A 212 1.50 -17.23 -12.12
N ARG A 213 1.30 -15.98 -11.67
CA ARG A 213 1.69 -14.78 -12.44
C ARG A 213 3.20 -14.67 -12.62
N LEU A 214 4.01 -15.02 -11.61
CA LEU A 214 5.47 -15.05 -11.72
C LEU A 214 5.90 -16.05 -12.80
N VAL A 215 5.32 -17.26 -12.78
CA VAL A 215 5.57 -18.31 -13.77
C VAL A 215 5.12 -17.88 -15.18
N GLU A 216 3.92 -17.32 -15.33
CA GLU A 216 3.39 -16.82 -16.61
C GLU A 216 4.24 -15.68 -17.21
N ARG A 217 5.02 -14.99 -16.38
CA ARG A 217 5.96 -13.94 -16.81
C ARG A 217 7.39 -14.41 -16.97
N GLY A 218 7.68 -15.69 -16.73
CA GLY A 218 9.03 -16.24 -16.83
C GLY A 218 9.99 -15.63 -15.81
N VAL A 219 9.49 -15.15 -14.66
CA VAL A 219 10.35 -14.66 -13.58
C VAL A 219 11.05 -15.85 -12.95
N ARG A 220 12.39 -15.80 -12.89
CA ARG A 220 13.20 -16.84 -12.28
C ARG A 220 13.26 -16.61 -10.77
N VAL A 221 12.69 -17.51 -9.97
CA VAL A 221 12.76 -17.42 -8.51
C VAL A 221 13.92 -18.27 -8.00
N VAL A 222 14.82 -17.68 -7.20
CA VAL A 222 16.05 -18.32 -6.70
C VAL A 222 16.34 -17.90 -5.27
N GLU A 223 17.18 -18.65 -4.55
CA GLU A 223 17.56 -18.30 -3.17
C GLU A 223 18.78 -17.38 -3.06
N THR A 224 19.59 -17.28 -4.13
CA THR A 224 20.83 -16.49 -4.13
C THR A 224 20.91 -15.61 -5.36
N ALA A 225 21.26 -14.35 -5.15
CA ALA A 225 21.43 -13.38 -6.22
C ALA A 225 22.66 -13.70 -7.09
N GLY A 226 22.51 -13.56 -8.41
CA GLY A 226 23.65 -13.44 -9.32
C GLY A 226 24.38 -12.10 -9.14
N GLN A 227 25.60 -12.00 -9.68
CA GLN A 227 26.43 -10.78 -9.59
C GLN A 227 26.31 -9.87 -10.81
N ASP A 228 25.49 -10.25 -11.79
CA ASP A 228 25.53 -9.74 -13.15
C ASP A 228 24.27 -8.94 -13.50
N ALA A 229 23.54 -8.41 -12.52
CA ALA A 229 22.36 -7.59 -12.77
C ALA A 229 22.73 -6.21 -13.32
N ASP A 230 22.00 -5.75 -14.34
CA ASP A 230 22.13 -4.39 -14.87
C ASP A 230 21.37 -3.36 -14.00
N ALA A 231 20.38 -3.81 -13.24
CA ALA A 231 19.71 -3.05 -12.18
C ALA A 231 19.23 -3.97 -11.05
N THR A 232 19.10 -3.43 -9.84
CA THR A 232 18.57 -4.14 -8.67
C THR A 232 17.40 -3.39 -8.06
N ILE A 233 16.31 -4.10 -7.76
CA ILE A 233 15.22 -3.58 -6.92
C ILE A 233 15.29 -4.29 -5.56
N ASP A 234 15.72 -3.56 -4.52
CA ASP A 234 15.76 -4.07 -3.16
C ASP A 234 14.43 -3.82 -2.45
N THR A 235 13.71 -4.92 -2.17
CA THR A 235 12.40 -4.87 -1.52
C THR A 235 12.39 -5.43 -0.11
N ARG A 236 13.56 -5.81 0.40
CA ARG A 236 13.71 -6.27 1.78
C ARG A 236 13.36 -5.11 2.73
N ASP A 237 12.60 -5.41 3.77
CA ASP A 237 12.21 -4.40 4.75
C ASP A 237 13.37 -4.12 5.73
N PRO A 238 13.94 -2.91 5.76
CA PRO A 238 14.90 -2.53 6.80
C PRO A 238 14.26 -2.34 8.19
N GLY A 239 12.94 -2.50 8.32
CA GLY A 239 12.26 -2.49 9.61
C GLY A 239 12.05 -1.09 10.18
N VAL A 240 11.95 -0.06 9.33
CA VAL A 240 11.74 1.33 9.79
C VAL A 240 10.32 1.47 10.33
N ARG A 241 10.21 1.88 11.59
CA ARG A 241 8.93 2.11 12.28
C ARG A 241 8.77 3.57 12.64
N TRP A 242 7.52 4.01 12.75
CA TRP A 242 7.21 5.31 13.34
C TRP A 242 7.57 5.30 14.82
N ARG A 243 7.98 6.44 15.34
CA ARG A 243 8.26 6.65 16.76
C ARG A 243 7.65 7.96 17.19
N ARG A 244 7.04 7.99 18.38
CA ARG A 244 6.49 9.22 18.93
C ARG A 244 7.57 10.33 19.02
N PRO A 245 7.34 11.49 18.39
CA PRO A 245 8.20 12.66 18.54
C PRO A 245 8.34 13.07 20.02
N PRO A 246 9.56 13.35 20.51
CA PRO A 246 9.75 13.92 21.83
C PRO A 246 9.09 15.29 21.93
N ARG A 247 8.44 15.59 23.05
CA ARG A 247 7.66 16.83 23.25
C ARG A 247 8.44 18.11 22.95
N PHE A 248 9.73 18.14 23.27
CA PHE A 248 10.60 19.33 23.12
C PHE A 248 11.63 19.21 21.98
N GLY A 249 11.66 18.08 21.25
CA GLY A 249 12.63 17.89 20.18
C GLY A 249 12.20 18.59 18.89
N ARG A 250 13.05 19.48 18.38
CA ARG A 250 12.75 20.25 17.16
C ARG A 250 12.90 19.45 15.86
N ARG A 251 13.78 18.44 15.83
CA ARG A 251 14.21 17.75 14.60
C ARG A 251 13.63 16.34 14.39
N ASP A 252 13.11 15.71 15.43
CA ASP A 252 12.53 14.36 15.33
C ASP A 252 11.00 14.46 15.29
N THR A 253 10.47 14.81 14.12
CA THR A 253 9.03 14.91 13.83
C THR A 253 8.59 13.73 12.97
N PHE A 254 7.29 13.47 12.88
CA PHE A 254 6.76 12.48 11.93
C PHE A 254 7.08 12.84 10.48
N THR A 255 7.07 14.13 10.11
CA THR A 255 7.49 14.56 8.77
C THR A 255 8.99 14.33 8.52
N ALA A 256 9.85 14.53 9.53
CA ALA A 256 11.27 14.20 9.43
C ALA A 256 11.49 12.68 9.31
N GLN A 257 10.73 11.87 10.06
CA GLN A 257 10.75 10.42 9.94
C GLN A 257 10.24 9.93 8.57
N LEU A 258 9.27 10.62 7.95
CA LEU A 258 8.81 10.36 6.58
C LEU A 258 9.92 10.63 5.56
N LEU A 259 10.59 11.78 5.68
CA LEU A 259 11.72 12.15 4.80
C LEU A 259 12.96 11.27 5.01
N ALA A 260 13.08 10.64 6.18
CA ALA A 260 14.15 9.68 6.48
C ALA A 260 13.84 8.26 6.01
N ARG A 261 12.66 7.99 5.42
CA ARG A 261 12.37 6.69 4.82
C ARG A 261 13.33 6.40 3.66
N PRO A 262 13.67 5.13 3.38
CA PRO A 262 14.48 4.77 2.23
C PRO A 262 13.92 5.40 0.95
N ALA A 263 14.75 6.20 0.27
CA ALA A 263 14.40 6.84 -0.98
C ALA A 263 14.30 5.79 -2.10
N LEU A 264 13.42 6.02 -3.07
CA LEU A 264 13.26 5.12 -4.22
C LEU A 264 14.58 4.91 -4.98
N ARG A 265 15.40 5.96 -5.07
CA ARG A 265 16.69 5.98 -5.76
C ARG A 265 17.77 6.43 -4.79
N ASP A 266 18.93 5.78 -4.83
CA ASP A 266 20.15 6.27 -4.18
C ASP A 266 21.08 6.89 -5.24
N PRO A 267 21.38 8.20 -5.20
CA PRO A 267 22.33 8.82 -6.13
C PRO A 267 23.72 8.20 -6.12
N ARG A 268 24.12 7.50 -5.05
CA ARG A 268 25.40 6.79 -4.95
C ARG A 268 25.38 5.41 -5.60
N ARG A 269 24.19 4.87 -5.86
CA ARG A 269 23.92 3.55 -6.43
C ARG A 269 22.80 3.68 -7.48
N PRO A 270 23.07 4.32 -8.62
CA PRO A 270 22.04 4.67 -9.61
C PRO A 270 21.35 3.46 -10.24
N ASP A 271 21.97 2.28 -10.13
CA ASP A 271 21.50 0.96 -10.53
C ASP A 271 20.58 0.28 -9.50
N VAL A 272 20.42 0.87 -8.30
CA VAL A 272 19.66 0.29 -7.18
C VAL A 272 18.42 1.12 -6.87
N PHE A 273 17.28 0.44 -6.77
CA PHE A 273 15.98 1.01 -6.46
C PHE A 273 15.40 0.38 -5.21
N HIS A 274 14.71 1.14 -4.37
CA HIS A 274 14.11 0.66 -3.12
C HIS A 274 12.59 0.71 -3.13
N ALA A 275 11.95 -0.41 -2.81
CA ALA A 275 10.50 -0.46 -2.57
C ALA A 275 10.18 -1.53 -1.53
N SER A 276 9.80 -1.15 -0.32
CA SER A 276 9.51 -2.11 0.76
C SER A 276 8.41 -1.59 1.69
N ALA A 277 8.08 -2.35 2.74
CA ALA A 277 7.18 -1.90 3.79
C ALA A 277 7.67 -0.62 4.52
N SER A 278 8.96 -0.30 4.42
CA SER A 278 9.54 0.94 4.94
C SER A 278 9.50 2.11 3.95
N SER A 279 9.03 1.91 2.71
CA SER A 279 8.86 3.00 1.75
C SER A 279 7.86 4.04 2.26
N PRO A 280 7.91 5.29 1.76
CA PRO A 280 6.99 6.35 2.19
C PRO A 280 5.51 5.99 2.07
N GLY A 281 5.14 5.14 1.09
CA GLY A 281 3.78 4.63 0.93
C GLY A 281 3.28 3.74 2.08
N GLY A 282 4.17 3.15 2.87
CA GLY A 282 3.85 2.34 4.05
C GLY A 282 3.83 0.83 3.81
N ASP A 283 3.40 0.12 4.85
CA ASP A 283 3.54 -1.33 5.01
C ASP A 283 2.35 -2.15 4.50
N GLU A 284 1.25 -1.49 4.13
CA GLU A 284 0.07 -2.20 3.64
C GLU A 284 0.34 -2.89 2.31
N PRO A 285 -0.27 -4.08 2.07
CA PRO A 285 -0.07 -4.81 0.82
C PRO A 285 -0.31 -3.94 -0.42
N TRP A 286 -1.43 -3.20 -0.48
CA TRP A 286 -1.76 -2.31 -1.60
C TRP A 286 -0.74 -1.17 -1.77
N ALA A 287 -0.14 -0.66 -0.69
CA ALA A 287 0.85 0.41 -0.73
C ALA A 287 2.21 -0.10 -1.21
N GLN A 288 2.58 -1.32 -0.82
CA GLN A 288 3.75 -2.02 -1.33
C GLN A 288 3.62 -2.30 -2.83
N LEU A 289 2.42 -2.67 -3.34
CA LEU A 289 2.18 -2.81 -4.77
C LEU A 289 2.44 -1.52 -5.55
N LEU A 290 2.02 -0.37 -5.01
CA LEU A 290 2.25 0.95 -5.60
C LEU A 290 3.74 1.34 -5.54
N SER A 291 4.40 1.09 -4.41
CA SER A 291 5.84 1.31 -4.27
C SER A 291 6.66 0.47 -5.26
N GLY A 292 6.29 -0.80 -5.44
CA GLY A 292 6.88 -1.69 -6.45
C GLY A 292 6.63 -1.20 -7.89
N ALA A 293 5.46 -0.61 -8.16
CA ALA A 293 5.19 0.02 -9.45
C ALA A 293 6.10 1.23 -9.69
N LEU A 294 6.29 2.11 -8.70
CA LEU A 294 7.24 3.23 -8.81
C LEU A 294 8.67 2.75 -9.07
N ALA A 295 9.12 1.72 -8.36
CA ALA A 295 10.45 1.12 -8.59
C ALA A 295 10.58 0.51 -9.99
N THR A 296 9.52 -0.12 -10.50
CA THR A 296 9.47 -0.61 -11.89
C THR A 296 9.72 0.52 -12.88
N TYR A 297 8.97 1.63 -12.73
CA TYR A 297 9.08 2.76 -13.64
C TYR A 297 10.47 3.39 -13.58
N ALA A 298 11.01 3.53 -12.37
CA ALA A 298 12.33 4.08 -12.15
C ALA A 298 13.45 3.23 -12.77
N ALA A 299 13.40 1.91 -12.54
CA ALA A 299 14.35 0.95 -13.09
C ALA A 299 14.24 0.85 -14.62
N HIS A 300 13.04 0.78 -15.16
CA HIS A 300 12.84 0.71 -16.61
C HIS A 300 13.38 1.97 -17.31
N ALA A 301 13.08 3.17 -16.77
CA ALA A 301 13.60 4.42 -17.31
C ALA A 301 15.12 4.52 -17.21
N PHE A 302 15.72 4.02 -16.13
CA PHE A 302 17.18 3.95 -16.01
C PHE A 302 17.81 3.04 -17.07
N LEU A 303 17.22 1.87 -17.32
CA LEU A 303 17.75 0.87 -18.25
C LEU A 303 17.57 1.22 -19.73
N THR A 304 16.52 1.98 -20.06
CA THR A 304 16.09 2.18 -21.45
C THR A 304 16.01 3.64 -21.88
N GLY A 305 15.94 4.57 -20.94
CA GLY A 305 15.60 5.97 -21.19
C GLY A 305 14.10 6.24 -21.38
N GLU A 306 13.24 5.21 -21.40
CA GLU A 306 11.80 5.34 -21.63
C GLU A 306 11.00 5.43 -20.33
N ASP A 307 10.02 6.34 -20.28
CA ASP A 307 9.08 6.44 -19.15
C ASP A 307 7.78 5.72 -19.46
N ILE A 308 7.57 4.58 -18.78
CA ILE A 308 6.38 3.73 -18.92
C ILE A 308 5.28 4.06 -17.91
N ARG A 309 5.42 5.15 -17.14
CA ARG A 309 4.35 5.62 -16.25
C ARG A 309 3.07 5.86 -17.05
N PRO A 310 1.88 5.56 -16.47
CA PRO A 310 0.63 5.98 -17.09
C PRO A 310 0.65 7.49 -17.30
N THR A 311 0.65 7.94 -18.56
CA THR A 311 0.49 9.36 -18.84
C THR A 311 -0.95 9.71 -18.52
N ASN A 312 -1.17 10.53 -17.48
CA ASN A 312 -2.50 11.07 -17.12
C ASN A 312 -3.02 12.05 -18.18
N LYS A 313 -3.01 11.70 -19.46
CA LYS A 313 -3.59 12.50 -20.55
C LYS A 313 -5.13 12.41 -20.61
N ALA A 314 -5.78 11.79 -19.62
CA ALA A 314 -7.22 11.51 -19.63
C ALA A 314 -8.04 12.08 -18.46
N LEU A 315 -7.44 12.85 -17.53
CA LEU A 315 -8.18 13.47 -16.40
C LEU A 315 -8.28 15.01 -16.49
N ALA A 316 -7.93 15.58 -17.64
CA ALA A 316 -8.24 16.97 -17.97
C ALA A 316 -9.41 17.00 -18.97
N ARG A 317 -10.61 16.72 -18.49
CA ARG A 317 -11.89 17.17 -19.08
C ARG A 317 -12.90 17.38 -17.96
#